data_AF-A0A137R111-F1
#
_entry.id   AF-A0A137R111-F1
#
_cell.length_a   1.000
_cell.length_b   1.000
_cell.length_c   1.000
_cell.angle_alpha   90.00
_cell.angle_beta   90.00
_cell.angle_gamma   90.00
#
_symmetry.space_group_name_H-M   'P 1'
#
loop_
_entity.id
_entity.type
_entity.pdbx_description
1 polymer ?
#
loop_
_entity_poly.entity_id
_entity_poly.type
_entity_poly.pdbx_seq_one_letter_code
_entity_poly.pdbx_strand_id
1 'polypeptide(L)'
;MDYLGPVTNRAARVSGLAQGGQIMCSAEVIREIKASILETVPKTELSKFQPSKAIDAMKKMGGLVIKDVGERKLKGLEVPEFLSVIYPAGLEARHELGSEDVAPASVLLNVAHVREIGMLCLRLEGLASGRILKPSITVRDVDLGMTLESEGEGEGEEGGVEVDGDENDVWTWDGTWKDVEVDPENVLPPMTTKWTDGDLFMTLDSFISRIQIAIQGIVKKFMKDKIDAPNVLGVLEDAGMDEETLRLIGQLIGHS
;
A
#
# COMPACT_ATOMS: atom_id res chain seq x y z
N MET A 1 -28.72 21.63 0.46
CA MET A 1 -29.51 22.38 1.48
C MET A 1 -28.52 23.04 2.41
N ASP A 2 -28.73 24.31 2.72
CA ASP A 2 -27.91 25.04 3.68
C ASP A 2 -28.52 24.88 5.08
N TYR A 3 -27.69 24.54 6.06
CA TYR A 3 -28.11 24.42 7.46
C TYR A 3 -27.75 25.69 8.23
N LEU A 4 -28.74 26.33 8.84
CA LEU A 4 -28.60 27.57 9.59
C LEU A 4 -28.92 27.31 11.07
N GLY A 5 -28.07 27.80 11.97
CA GLY A 5 -28.38 27.79 13.39
C GLY A 5 -27.17 27.90 14.31
N PRO A 6 -27.41 27.98 15.64
CA PRO A 6 -26.34 28.06 16.63
C PRO A 6 -25.39 26.85 16.59
N VAL A 7 -25.90 25.66 16.25
CA VAL A 7 -25.11 24.43 16.17
C VAL A 7 -24.12 24.47 15.00
N THR A 8 -24.52 24.98 13.83
CA THR A 8 -23.60 25.10 12.68
C THR A 8 -22.53 26.16 12.93
N ASN A 9 -22.89 27.27 13.57
CA ASN A 9 -21.94 28.28 14.02
C ASN A 9 -20.96 27.74 15.08
N ARG A 10 -21.45 26.93 16.03
CA ARG A 10 -20.61 26.26 17.03
C ARG A 10 -19.64 25.30 16.36
N ALA A 11 -20.11 24.43 15.46
CA ALA A 11 -19.28 23.49 14.72
C ALA A 11 -18.19 24.20 13.91
N ALA A 12 -18.52 25.32 13.24
CA ALA A 12 -17.55 26.12 12.51
C ALA A 12 -16.44 26.68 13.43
N ARG A 13 -16.79 27.11 14.65
CA ARG A 13 -15.82 27.60 15.65
C ARG A 13 -14.94 26.48 16.20
N VAL A 14 -15.51 25.31 16.46
CA VAL A 14 -14.76 24.12 16.89
C VAL A 14 -13.78 23.70 15.79
N SER A 15 -14.23 23.66 14.54
CA SER A 15 -13.37 23.36 13.40
C SER A 15 -12.24 24.37 13.21
N GLY A 16 -12.49 25.66 13.51
CA GLY A 16 -11.48 26.70 13.41
C GLY A 16 -10.35 26.62 14.46
N LEU A 17 -10.51 25.81 15.51
CA LEU A 17 -9.45 25.52 16.48
C LEU A 17 -8.64 24.26 16.16
N ALA A 18 -9.12 23.42 15.24
CA ALA A 18 -8.41 22.23 14.82
C ALA A 18 -7.17 22.61 14.00
N GLN A 19 -6.06 21.91 14.21
CA GLN A 19 -4.89 22.03 13.34
C GLN A 19 -5.09 21.20 12.06
N GLY A 20 -4.21 21.40 11.07
CA GLY A 20 -4.25 20.67 9.80
C GLY A 20 -4.31 19.16 10.00
N GLY A 21 -5.33 18.51 9.44
CA GLY A 21 -5.54 17.06 9.55
C GLY A 21 -6.14 16.56 10.87
N GLN A 22 -6.44 17.45 11.82
CA GLN A 22 -7.14 17.07 13.06
C GLN A 22 -8.66 17.12 12.90
N ILE A 23 -9.36 16.19 13.54
CA ILE A 23 -10.81 16.20 13.64
C ILE A 23 -11.17 16.56 15.09
N MET A 24 -11.45 17.84 15.31
CA MET A 24 -11.85 18.34 16.64
C MET A 24 -13.36 18.20 16.83
N CYS A 25 -13.76 17.75 18.02
CA CYS A 25 -15.14 17.45 18.37
C CYS A 25 -15.52 18.10 19.70
N SER A 26 -16.79 18.50 19.81
CA SER A 26 -17.38 18.93 21.07
C SER A 26 -17.67 17.74 21.98
N ALA A 27 -17.83 18.01 23.28
CA ALA A 27 -18.18 16.99 24.27
C ALA A 27 -19.46 16.21 23.94
N GLU A 28 -20.47 16.86 23.34
CA GLU A 28 -21.72 16.21 22.91
C GLU A 28 -21.46 15.15 21.83
N VAL A 29 -20.63 15.49 20.83
CA VAL A 29 -20.26 14.56 19.75
C VAL A 29 -19.42 13.41 20.31
N ILE A 30 -18.48 13.70 21.20
CA ILE A 30 -17.65 12.67 21.84
C ILE A 30 -18.49 11.69 22.65
N ARG A 31 -19.54 12.17 23.35
CA ARG A 31 -20.49 11.30 24.05
C ARG A 31 -21.20 10.35 23.09
N GLU A 32 -21.65 10.84 21.94
CA GLU A 32 -22.30 10.01 20.93
C GLU A 32 -21.35 8.99 20.30
N ILE A 33 -20.09 9.37 20.05
CA ILE A 33 -19.05 8.45 19.57
C ILE A 33 -18.80 7.35 20.61
N LYS A 34 -18.67 7.72 21.88
CA LYS A 34 -18.50 6.76 22.98
C LYS A 34 -19.69 5.81 23.11
N ALA A 35 -20.91 6.30 22.86
CA ALA A 35 -22.13 5.50 22.99
C ALA A 35 -22.42 4.60 21.79
N SER A 36 -22.22 5.09 20.55
CA SER A 36 -22.64 4.40 19.34
C SER A 36 -21.53 3.65 18.61
N ILE A 37 -20.28 4.13 18.71
CA ILE A 37 -19.13 3.57 17.98
C ILE A 37 -18.27 2.74 18.92
N LEU A 38 -17.83 3.31 20.04
CA LEU A 38 -16.94 2.63 21.00
C LEU A 38 -17.69 1.77 22.02
N GLU A 39 -19.00 1.96 22.15
CA GLU A 39 -19.88 1.24 23.08
C GLU A 39 -19.39 1.25 24.55
N THR A 40 -18.67 2.31 24.95
CA THR A 40 -18.14 2.50 26.32
C THR A 40 -19.14 3.14 27.28
N VAL A 41 -20.19 3.75 26.74
CA VAL A 41 -21.23 4.46 27.47
C VAL A 41 -22.60 4.00 26.95
N PRO A 42 -23.68 4.01 27.77
CA PRO A 42 -25.01 3.67 27.29
C PRO A 42 -25.46 4.56 26.13
N LYS A 43 -26.22 3.96 25.20
CA LYS A 43 -26.86 4.66 24.07
C LYS A 43 -27.74 5.81 24.58
N THR A 44 -27.72 6.92 23.86
CA THR A 44 -28.55 8.08 24.15
C THR A 44 -29.80 8.08 23.27
N GLU A 45 -30.72 9.01 23.53
CA GLU A 45 -31.86 9.24 22.65
C GLU A 45 -31.46 9.63 21.22
N LEU A 46 -30.32 10.32 21.06
CA LEU A 46 -29.80 10.73 19.75
C LEU A 46 -29.22 9.56 18.96
N SER A 47 -28.72 8.52 19.65
CA SER A 47 -28.17 7.33 19.00
C SER A 47 -29.18 6.63 18.08
N LYS A 48 -30.49 6.81 18.30
CA LYS A 48 -31.57 6.25 17.45
C LYS A 48 -31.65 6.89 16.07
N PHE A 49 -31.20 8.14 15.93
CA PHE A 49 -31.28 8.92 14.69
C PHE A 49 -30.00 8.85 13.86
N GLN A 50 -28.97 8.15 14.36
CA GLN A 50 -27.70 8.04 13.67
C GLN A 50 -27.76 7.02 12.52
N PRO A 51 -27.14 7.32 11.36
CA PRO A 51 -27.14 6.41 10.23
C PRO A 51 -26.30 5.16 10.51
N SER A 52 -26.95 4.00 10.57
CA SER A 52 -26.31 2.69 10.86
C SER A 52 -25.14 2.38 9.93
N LYS A 53 -25.27 2.65 8.63
CA LYS A 53 -24.20 2.45 7.64
C LYS A 53 -22.92 3.22 8.00
N ALA A 54 -23.05 4.44 8.52
CA ALA A 54 -21.87 5.23 8.91
C ALA A 54 -21.24 4.66 10.18
N ILE A 55 -22.03 4.27 11.17
CA ILE A 55 -21.54 3.63 12.39
C ILE A 55 -20.78 2.34 12.05
N ASP A 56 -21.34 1.49 11.20
CA ASP A 56 -20.72 0.24 10.78
C ASP A 56 -19.41 0.48 10.04
N ALA A 57 -19.35 1.50 9.18
CA ALA A 57 -18.11 1.90 8.51
C ALA A 57 -17.05 2.34 9.53
N MET A 58 -17.43 3.17 10.51
CA MET A 58 -16.51 3.62 11.56
C MET A 58 -15.99 2.46 12.42
N LYS A 59 -16.83 1.48 12.73
CA LYS A 59 -16.42 0.26 13.47
C LYS A 59 -15.45 -0.59 12.66
N LYS A 60 -15.66 -0.70 11.34
CA LYS A 60 -14.75 -1.43 10.43
C LYS A 60 -13.37 -0.80 10.29
N MET A 61 -13.21 0.51 10.56
CA MET A 61 -11.92 1.19 10.50
C MET A 61 -10.94 0.80 11.63
N GLY A 62 -11.28 -0.15 12.49
CA GLY A 62 -10.35 -0.69 13.49
C GLY A 62 -10.30 0.08 14.81
N GLY A 63 -11.22 1.03 15.02
CA GLY A 63 -11.38 1.78 16.26
C GLY A 63 -10.98 3.25 16.17
N LEU A 64 -11.38 4.02 17.18
CA LEU A 64 -11.08 5.44 17.33
C LEU A 64 -10.35 5.69 18.63
N VAL A 65 -9.33 6.53 18.59
CA VAL A 65 -8.62 7.05 19.76
C VAL A 65 -9.07 8.48 20.00
N ILE A 66 -9.51 8.75 21.22
CA ILE A 66 -9.95 10.09 21.66
C ILE A 66 -8.82 10.69 22.51
N LYS A 67 -8.38 11.90 22.17
CA LYS A 67 -7.40 12.69 22.93
C LYS A 67 -8.07 13.97 23.42
N ASP A 68 -8.09 14.18 24.73
CA ASP A 68 -8.73 15.35 25.32
C ASP A 68 -7.82 16.60 25.21
N VAL A 69 -8.37 17.69 24.69
CA VAL A 69 -7.67 19.00 24.58
C VAL A 69 -7.97 19.88 25.80
N GLY A 70 -9.10 19.62 26.46
CA GLY A 70 -9.58 20.34 27.64
C GLY A 70 -10.53 21.48 27.28
N GLU A 71 -10.72 22.39 28.24
CA GLU A 71 -11.61 23.54 28.06
C GLU A 71 -10.97 24.60 27.14
N ARG A 72 -11.76 25.12 26.21
CA ARG A 72 -11.41 26.25 25.36
C ARG A 72 -12.58 27.22 25.24
N LYS A 73 -12.28 28.52 25.41
CA LYS A 73 -13.27 29.58 25.21
C LYS A 73 -13.38 29.90 23.72
N LEU A 74 -14.52 29.57 23.11
CA LEU A 74 -14.81 29.86 21.71
C LEU A 74 -15.28 31.30 21.53
N LYS A 75 -14.88 31.95 20.42
CA LYS A 75 -15.32 33.32 20.12
C LYS A 75 -16.84 33.40 20.02
N GLY A 76 -17.46 34.30 20.77
CA GLY A 76 -18.92 34.50 20.75
C GLY A 76 -19.73 33.39 21.42
N LEU A 77 -19.10 32.58 22.29
CA LEU A 77 -19.76 31.72 23.27
C LEU A 77 -19.37 32.23 24.66
N GLU A 78 -20.36 32.39 25.53
CA GLU A 78 -20.13 32.89 26.89
C GLU A 78 -19.43 31.84 27.76
N VAL A 79 -19.85 30.58 27.59
CA VAL A 79 -19.36 29.43 28.35
C VAL A 79 -18.22 28.72 27.59
N PRO A 80 -17.09 28.40 28.23
CA PRO A 80 -16.05 27.55 27.65
C PRO A 80 -16.57 26.16 27.30
N GLU A 81 -16.01 25.56 26.25
CA GLU A 81 -16.40 24.23 25.78
C GLU A 81 -15.26 23.23 25.96
N PHE A 82 -15.59 22.02 26.39
CA PHE A 82 -14.65 20.90 26.41
C PHE A 82 -14.51 20.31 25.01
N LEU A 83 -13.27 20.31 24.52
CA LEU A 83 -12.93 19.83 23.19
C LEU A 83 -12.02 18.60 23.30
N SER A 84 -12.22 17.68 22.37
CA SER A 84 -11.35 16.52 22.17
C SER A 84 -11.07 16.35 20.68
N VAL A 85 -9.93 15.74 20.35
CA VAL A 85 -9.57 15.36 18.98
C VAL A 85 -9.72 13.85 18.84
N ILE A 86 -10.21 13.42 17.68
CA ILE A 86 -10.36 11.99 17.36
C ILE A 86 -9.39 11.58 16.25
N TYR A 87 -8.83 10.39 16.39
CA TYR A 87 -7.95 9.76 15.40
C TYR A 87 -8.40 8.32 15.14
N PRO A 88 -8.25 7.81 13.91
CA PRO A 88 -8.27 6.37 13.67
C PRO A 88 -7.16 5.68 14.47
N ALA A 89 -7.38 4.42 14.86
CA ALA A 89 -6.36 3.62 15.53
C ALA A 89 -5.08 3.54 14.68
N GLY A 90 -3.92 3.79 15.29
CA GLY A 90 -2.61 3.82 14.63
C GLY A 90 -2.18 5.18 14.08
N LEU A 91 -3.06 6.20 14.13
CA LEU A 91 -2.75 7.57 13.71
C LEU A 91 -2.70 8.56 14.88
N GLU A 92 -2.84 8.11 16.12
CA GLU A 92 -2.84 8.96 17.31
C GLU A 92 -1.51 9.69 17.55
N ALA A 93 -0.41 9.14 17.03
CA ALA A 93 0.92 9.76 17.10
C ALA A 93 0.94 11.14 16.41
N ARG A 94 0.03 11.40 15.45
CA ARG A 94 -0.11 12.71 14.80
C ARG A 94 -0.48 13.83 15.76
N HIS A 95 -1.00 13.50 16.94
CA HIS A 95 -1.29 14.51 17.96
C HIS A 95 -0.03 15.18 18.51
N GLU A 96 1.10 14.46 18.53
CA GLU A 96 2.37 14.91 19.10
C GLU A 96 3.27 15.60 18.06
N LEU A 97 3.00 15.38 16.76
CA LEU A 97 3.57 16.20 15.70
C LEU A 97 2.94 17.60 15.77
N GLY A 98 3.54 18.45 16.59
CA GLY A 98 3.16 19.85 16.71
C GLY A 98 3.14 20.56 15.35
N SER A 99 2.37 21.64 15.28
CA SER A 99 2.38 22.57 14.16
C SER A 99 3.73 23.28 14.08
N GLU A 100 4.76 22.62 13.54
CA GLU A 100 5.58 23.35 12.58
C GLU A 100 4.62 23.81 11.48
N ASP A 101 4.79 25.02 10.95
CA ASP A 101 3.93 25.60 9.92
C ASP A 101 3.95 24.72 8.65
N VAL A 102 3.25 23.59 8.70
CA VAL A 102 3.00 22.73 7.57
C VAL A 102 1.94 23.48 6.80
N ALA A 103 2.41 24.21 5.79
CA ALA A 103 1.63 24.72 4.68
C ALA A 103 0.49 23.73 4.35
N PRO A 104 -0.70 24.21 3.96
CA PRO A 104 -1.84 23.34 3.64
C PRO A 104 -1.33 22.19 2.81
N ALA A 105 -1.58 20.95 3.25
CA ALA A 105 -0.97 19.74 2.71
C ALA A 105 -1.26 19.61 1.20
N SER A 106 -0.53 20.36 0.36
CA SER A 106 0.00 19.81 -0.86
C SER A 106 0.83 18.64 -0.37
N VAL A 107 0.43 17.43 -0.73
CA VAL A 107 1.29 16.27 -0.59
C VAL A 107 2.55 16.64 -1.35
N LEU A 108 3.55 17.19 -0.66
CA LEU A 108 4.87 17.43 -1.20
C LEU A 108 5.39 16.02 -1.43
N LEU A 109 5.24 15.54 -2.67
CA LEU A 109 5.65 14.21 -3.03
C LEU A 109 7.15 14.16 -2.81
N ASN A 110 7.57 13.44 -1.77
CA ASN A 110 8.97 13.24 -1.52
C ASN A 110 9.49 12.23 -2.56
N VAL A 111 10.53 12.62 -3.30
CA VAL A 111 11.24 11.76 -4.24
C VAL A 111 11.64 10.43 -3.58
N ALA A 112 12.01 10.45 -2.30
CA ALA A 112 12.34 9.23 -1.54
C ALA A 112 11.15 8.26 -1.46
N HIS A 113 9.95 8.76 -1.14
CA HIS A 113 8.75 7.91 -1.06
C HIS A 113 8.35 7.36 -2.43
N VAL A 114 8.46 8.16 -3.50
CA VAL A 114 8.16 7.70 -4.87
C VAL A 114 9.17 6.63 -5.30
N ARG A 115 10.44 6.75 -4.90
CA ARG A 115 11.47 5.73 -5.12
C ARG A 115 11.16 4.42 -4.38
N GLU A 116 10.73 4.49 -3.13
CA GLU A 116 10.31 3.31 -2.36
C GLU A 116 9.15 2.57 -3.03
N ILE A 117 8.15 3.30 -3.53
CA ILE A 117 7.03 2.72 -4.30
C ILE A 117 7.55 2.09 -5.60
N GLY A 118 8.48 2.75 -6.29
CA GLY A 118 9.15 2.19 -7.46
C GLY A 118 9.86 0.88 -7.15
N MET A 119 10.53 0.78 -6.01
CA MET A 119 11.20 -0.45 -5.56
C MET A 119 10.20 -1.59 -5.35
N LEU A 120 9.04 -1.30 -4.74
CA LEU A 120 7.96 -2.27 -4.60
C LEU A 120 7.41 -2.72 -5.95
N CYS A 121 7.24 -1.79 -6.89
CA CYS A 121 6.82 -2.10 -8.26
C CYS A 121 7.79 -3.10 -8.93
N LEU A 122 9.10 -2.84 -8.87
CA LEU A 122 10.11 -3.74 -9.46
C LEU A 122 10.12 -5.12 -8.81
N ARG A 123 9.96 -5.18 -7.47
CA ARG A 123 9.87 -6.47 -6.76
C ARG A 123 8.65 -7.28 -7.19
N LEU A 124 7.50 -6.63 -7.37
CA LEU A 124 6.28 -7.29 -7.85
C LEU A 124 6.42 -7.77 -9.30
N GLU A 125 7.07 -7.00 -10.17
CA GLU A 125 7.36 -7.42 -11.54
C GLU A 125 8.36 -8.59 -11.61
N GLY A 126 9.37 -8.57 -10.76
CA GLY A 126 10.29 -9.71 -10.56
C GLY A 126 9.52 -10.97 -10.16
N LEU A 127 8.68 -10.87 -9.13
CA LEU A 127 7.81 -11.97 -8.71
C LEU A 127 6.88 -12.46 -9.82
N ALA A 128 6.23 -11.55 -10.54
CA ALA A 128 5.35 -11.88 -11.66
C ALA A 128 6.09 -12.56 -12.81
N SER A 129 7.34 -12.20 -13.06
CA SER A 129 8.17 -12.74 -14.16
C SER A 129 9.01 -13.95 -13.78
N GLY A 130 9.12 -14.30 -12.50
CA GLY A 130 10.00 -15.39 -12.05
C GLY A 130 11.48 -14.97 -11.90
N ARG A 131 11.75 -13.67 -11.73
CA ARG A 131 13.09 -13.09 -11.65
C ARG A 131 13.34 -12.46 -10.29
N ILE A 132 14.56 -12.61 -9.78
CA ILE A 132 15.01 -11.94 -8.55
C ILE A 132 16.06 -10.91 -8.97
N LEU A 133 15.76 -9.63 -8.73
CA LEU A 133 16.74 -8.56 -8.93
C LEU A 133 17.69 -8.55 -7.73
N LYS A 134 18.95 -8.91 -7.97
CA LYS A 134 20.02 -8.81 -6.97
C LYS A 134 20.84 -7.56 -7.25
N PRO A 135 21.16 -6.73 -6.22
CA PRO A 135 22.09 -5.63 -6.38
C PRO A 135 23.39 -6.15 -6.99
N SER A 136 23.87 -5.53 -8.05
CA SER A 136 25.20 -5.85 -8.57
C SER A 136 26.22 -5.49 -7.49
N ILE A 137 26.96 -6.47 -6.97
CA ILE A 137 28.11 -6.20 -6.11
C ILE A 137 29.14 -5.51 -6.99
N THR A 138 29.14 -4.18 -6.99
CA THR A 138 30.22 -3.44 -7.65
C THR A 138 31.45 -3.54 -6.76
N VAL A 139 32.63 -3.63 -7.38
CA VAL A 139 33.96 -3.77 -6.74
C VAL A 139 34.20 -2.77 -5.58
N ARG A 140 33.40 -1.71 -5.46
CA ARG A 140 33.43 -0.74 -4.36
C ARG A 140 32.99 -1.30 -3.00
N ASP A 141 32.18 -2.36 -2.97
CA ASP A 141 31.73 -2.97 -1.69
C ASP A 141 32.71 -4.01 -1.13
N VAL A 142 33.73 -4.39 -1.90
CA VAL A 142 34.74 -5.38 -1.47
C VAL A 142 35.81 -4.75 -0.57
N ASP A 143 35.91 -3.42 -0.54
CA ASP A 143 37.03 -2.69 0.07
C ASP A 143 36.80 -2.26 1.54
N LEU A 144 35.81 -2.85 2.24
CA LEU A 144 35.49 -2.53 3.64
C LEU A 144 35.57 -3.70 4.62
N GLY A 145 36.16 -4.84 4.24
CA GLY A 145 36.12 -6.03 5.08
C GLY A 145 37.21 -7.08 4.97
N MET A 146 38.35 -6.83 4.31
CA MET A 146 39.46 -7.79 4.31
C MET A 146 40.77 -7.17 4.78
N THR A 147 41.06 -7.37 6.06
CA THR A 147 42.40 -7.29 6.63
C THR A 147 43.32 -8.26 5.90
N LEU A 148 44.41 -7.70 5.37
CA LEU A 148 45.54 -8.37 4.76
C LEU A 148 46.15 -9.44 5.69
N GLU A 149 46.16 -10.69 5.23
CA GLU A 149 47.27 -11.60 5.49
C GLU A 149 47.73 -12.20 4.14
N SER A 150 49.00 -11.95 3.83
CA SER A 150 49.80 -12.53 2.75
C SER A 150 49.99 -14.04 3.00
N GLU A 151 50.29 -14.96 2.07
CA GLU A 151 51.09 -15.00 0.84
C GLU A 151 50.62 -16.20 -0.01
N GLY A 152 50.93 -16.23 -1.30
CA GLY A 152 50.86 -17.48 -2.09
C GLY A 152 50.71 -17.26 -3.58
N GLU A 153 51.84 -17.14 -4.27
CA GLU A 153 51.99 -17.06 -5.73
C GLU A 153 51.42 -18.32 -6.43
N GLY A 154 50.75 -18.13 -7.57
CA GLY A 154 50.31 -19.21 -8.45
C GLY A 154 49.86 -18.66 -9.80
N GLU A 155 50.59 -19.06 -10.84
CA GLU A 155 50.58 -18.56 -12.21
C GLU A 155 49.27 -18.86 -12.97
N GLY A 156 48.97 -18.02 -13.96
CA GLY A 156 47.68 -17.99 -14.65
C GLY A 156 47.43 -19.08 -15.69
N GLU A 157 46.15 -19.24 -16.03
CA GLU A 157 45.68 -19.85 -17.27
C GLU A 157 44.46 -19.08 -17.78
N GLU A 158 44.57 -18.63 -19.04
CA GLU A 158 43.54 -17.96 -19.83
C GLU A 158 42.41 -18.95 -20.16
N GLY A 159 41.17 -18.65 -19.77
CA GLY A 159 39.98 -19.40 -20.14
C GLY A 159 38.98 -18.51 -20.87
N GLY A 160 38.89 -18.66 -22.18
CA GLY A 160 37.98 -17.91 -23.05
C GLY A 160 36.51 -18.10 -22.69
N VAL A 161 35.75 -17.00 -22.76
CA VAL A 161 34.29 -17.03 -22.67
C VAL A 161 33.73 -17.47 -24.02
N GLU A 162 33.29 -18.72 -24.12
CA GLU A 162 32.46 -19.19 -25.22
C GLU A 162 31.03 -18.67 -25.02
N VAL A 163 30.57 -17.86 -25.96
CA VAL A 163 29.18 -17.38 -26.03
C VAL A 163 28.44 -18.32 -26.99
N ASP A 164 27.79 -19.34 -26.45
CA ASP A 164 26.82 -20.14 -27.21
C ASP A 164 25.52 -19.34 -27.34
N GLY A 165 25.30 -18.81 -28.54
CA GLY A 165 24.04 -18.23 -28.96
C GLY A 165 23.15 -19.31 -29.55
N ASP A 166 22.18 -19.80 -28.79
CA ASP A 166 21.07 -20.58 -29.32
C ASP A 166 19.81 -19.70 -29.35
N GLU A 167 19.54 -19.12 -30.52
CA GLU A 167 18.38 -18.31 -30.82
C GLU A 167 17.14 -19.20 -31.01
N ASN A 168 16.62 -19.82 -29.94
CA ASN A 168 15.28 -20.42 -29.90
C ASN A 168 14.81 -20.83 -28.50
N ASP A 169 15.11 -20.04 -27.47
CA ASP A 169 14.63 -20.32 -26.11
C ASP A 169 13.14 -19.94 -25.97
N VAL A 170 12.26 -20.91 -26.26
CA VAL A 170 10.85 -20.88 -25.85
C VAL A 170 10.84 -20.94 -24.33
N TRP A 171 10.58 -19.81 -23.68
CA TRP A 171 10.60 -19.64 -22.22
C TRP A 171 9.57 -20.55 -21.52
N THR A 172 9.92 -21.82 -21.31
CA THR A 172 9.22 -22.72 -20.39
C THR A 172 9.75 -22.46 -18.99
N TRP A 173 8.85 -22.07 -18.08
CA TRP A 173 9.19 -21.89 -16.66
C TRP A 173 9.51 -23.27 -16.06
N ASP A 174 10.76 -23.47 -15.65
CA ASP A 174 11.31 -24.70 -15.08
C ASP A 174 11.18 -24.77 -13.54
N GLY A 175 10.49 -23.80 -12.93
CA GLY A 175 10.34 -23.70 -11.49
C GLY A 175 11.54 -23.09 -10.76
N THR A 176 12.60 -22.68 -11.47
CA THR A 176 13.75 -22.00 -10.87
C THR A 176 13.66 -20.48 -11.05
N TRP A 177 13.98 -19.73 -10.00
CA TRP A 177 14.08 -18.28 -10.08
C TRP A 177 15.35 -17.91 -10.84
N LYS A 178 15.23 -17.15 -11.93
CA LYS A 178 16.40 -16.64 -12.63
C LYS A 178 16.89 -15.40 -11.90
N ASP A 179 18.08 -15.50 -11.30
CA ASP A 179 18.77 -14.35 -10.72
C ASP A 179 19.14 -13.38 -11.85
N VAL A 180 18.79 -12.12 -11.66
CA VAL A 180 19.15 -11.02 -12.56
C VAL A 180 20.02 -10.08 -11.76
N GLU A 181 21.32 -10.06 -12.07
CA GLU A 181 22.29 -9.15 -11.48
C GLU A 181 22.14 -7.76 -12.08
N VAL A 182 21.17 -7.02 -11.57
CA VAL A 182 20.91 -5.63 -11.95
C VAL A 182 20.57 -4.89 -10.67
N ASP A 183 21.32 -3.82 -10.40
CA ASP A 183 20.97 -2.89 -9.33
C ASP A 183 19.55 -2.35 -9.58
N PRO A 184 18.59 -2.64 -8.68
CA PRO A 184 17.22 -2.18 -8.81
C PRO A 184 17.10 -0.66 -8.95
N GLU A 185 18.05 0.12 -8.41
CA GLU A 185 18.04 1.58 -8.56
C GLU A 185 18.25 2.03 -10.00
N ASN A 186 19.01 1.28 -10.80
CA ASN A 186 19.28 1.59 -12.22
C ASN A 186 18.08 1.29 -13.13
N VAL A 187 17.09 0.53 -12.64
CA VAL A 187 15.86 0.19 -13.38
C VAL A 187 14.76 1.23 -13.10
N LEU A 188 14.87 1.99 -12.02
CA LEU A 188 13.93 3.05 -11.72
C LEU A 188 14.11 4.24 -12.67
N PRO A 189 13.02 4.96 -13.01
CA PRO A 189 13.12 6.25 -13.66
C PRO A 189 14.05 7.17 -12.87
N PRO A 190 14.86 8.02 -13.53
CA PRO A 190 15.84 8.87 -12.87
C PRO A 190 15.15 10.01 -12.12
N MET A 191 14.65 9.72 -10.92
CA MET A 191 14.01 10.73 -10.06
C MET A 191 15.08 11.59 -9.41
N THR A 192 15.27 12.80 -9.94
CA THR A 192 16.26 13.77 -9.42
C THR A 192 15.57 14.80 -8.53
N THR A 193 16.34 15.51 -7.71
CA THR A 193 15.84 16.60 -6.85
C THR A 193 15.26 17.80 -7.62
N LYS A 194 15.36 17.81 -8.96
CA LYS A 194 14.81 18.85 -9.84
C LYS A 194 13.41 18.51 -10.38
N TRP A 195 12.88 17.32 -10.09
CA TRP A 195 11.57 16.90 -10.57
C TRP A 195 10.46 17.73 -9.94
N THR A 196 9.46 18.07 -10.74
CA THR A 196 8.26 18.75 -10.27
C THR A 196 7.26 17.73 -9.71
N ASP A 197 6.28 18.20 -8.91
CA ASP A 197 5.19 17.33 -8.44
C ASP A 197 4.48 16.65 -9.62
N GLY A 198 4.33 17.33 -10.75
CA GLY A 198 3.73 16.77 -11.97
C GLY A 198 4.51 15.56 -12.51
N ASP A 199 5.85 15.65 -12.55
CA ASP A 199 6.70 14.55 -13.00
C ASP A 199 6.63 13.34 -12.05
N LEU A 200 6.53 13.61 -10.74
CA LEU A 200 6.37 12.60 -9.72
C LEU A 200 5.00 11.91 -9.80
N PHE A 201 3.92 12.67 -10.03
CA PHE A 201 2.59 12.12 -10.25
C PHE A 201 2.53 11.24 -11.51
N MET A 202 3.09 11.70 -12.63
CA MET A 202 3.15 10.91 -13.87
C MET A 202 3.90 9.59 -13.67
N THR A 203 4.98 9.63 -12.88
CA THR A 203 5.76 8.43 -12.55
C THR A 203 5.01 7.50 -11.62
N LEU A 204 4.27 8.04 -10.65
CA LEU A 204 3.42 7.25 -9.77
C LEU A 204 2.28 6.56 -10.53
N ASP A 205 1.63 7.24 -11.47
CA ASP A 205 0.59 6.66 -12.34
C ASP A 205 1.13 5.50 -13.18
N SER A 206 2.36 5.64 -13.67
CA SER A 206 3.08 4.56 -14.35
C SER A 206 3.31 3.36 -13.43
N PHE A 207 3.78 3.59 -12.20
CA PHE A 207 3.95 2.52 -11.21
C PHE A 207 2.64 1.84 -10.82
N ILE A 208 1.55 2.58 -10.66
CA ILE A 208 0.23 2.00 -10.35
C ILE A 208 -0.18 1.01 -11.44
N SER A 209 -0.07 1.42 -12.71
CA SER A 209 -0.44 0.59 -13.86
C SER A 209 0.42 -0.69 -13.91
N ARG A 210 1.73 -0.55 -13.69
CA ARG A 210 2.68 -1.67 -13.66
C ARG A 210 2.42 -2.64 -12.51
N ILE A 211 2.15 -2.12 -11.30
CA ILE A 211 1.77 -2.91 -10.13
C ILE A 211 0.49 -3.71 -10.41
N GLN A 212 -0.52 -3.08 -11.02
CA GLN A 212 -1.76 -3.78 -11.38
C GLN A 212 -1.50 -4.93 -12.36
N ILE A 213 -0.69 -4.70 -13.39
CA ILE A 213 -0.31 -5.73 -14.37
C ILE A 213 0.46 -6.88 -13.69
N ALA A 214 1.44 -6.55 -12.82
CA ALA A 214 2.23 -7.53 -12.11
C ALA A 214 1.35 -8.41 -11.19
N ILE A 215 0.45 -7.80 -10.42
CA ILE A 215 -0.50 -8.52 -9.56
C ILE A 215 -1.40 -9.44 -10.40
N GLN A 216 -1.95 -8.96 -11.51
CA GLN A 216 -2.75 -9.80 -12.42
C GLN A 216 -1.95 -10.99 -12.96
N GLY A 217 -0.66 -10.79 -13.29
CA GLY A 217 0.24 -11.85 -13.71
C GLY A 217 0.45 -12.91 -12.62
N ILE A 218 0.70 -12.48 -11.37
CA ILE A 218 0.88 -13.37 -10.22
C ILE A 218 -0.41 -14.17 -9.96
N VAL A 219 -1.57 -13.50 -9.94
CA VAL A 219 -2.86 -14.17 -9.72
C VAL A 219 -3.13 -15.23 -10.79
N LYS A 220 -2.86 -14.92 -12.07
CA LYS A 220 -3.02 -15.90 -13.16
C LYS A 220 -2.11 -17.12 -12.97
N LYS A 221 -0.83 -16.92 -12.63
CA LYS A 221 0.10 -18.03 -12.36
C LYS A 221 -0.40 -18.90 -11.20
N PHE A 222 -0.77 -18.28 -10.08
CA PHE A 222 -1.21 -19.00 -8.89
C PHE A 222 -2.57 -19.72 -9.06
N MET A 223 -3.47 -19.16 -9.88
CA MET A 223 -4.75 -19.81 -10.19
C MET A 223 -4.60 -20.95 -11.21
N LYS A 224 -3.64 -20.85 -12.15
CA LYS A 224 -3.30 -21.95 -13.06
C LYS A 224 -2.86 -23.20 -12.30
N ASP A 225 -2.09 -23.03 -11.23
CA ASP A 225 -1.58 -24.15 -10.41
C ASP A 225 -2.66 -24.76 -9.48
N LYS A 226 -3.78 -24.06 -9.22
CA LYS A 226 -4.88 -24.57 -8.39
C LYS A 226 -5.99 -25.25 -9.17
N ILE A 227 -6.16 -24.91 -10.44
CA ILE A 227 -7.09 -25.60 -11.34
C ILE A 227 -6.29 -26.68 -12.06
N ASP A 228 -6.12 -27.82 -11.40
CA ASP A 228 -5.58 -29.03 -12.03
C ASP A 228 -6.64 -29.56 -13.00
N ALA A 229 -6.70 -28.96 -14.19
CA ALA A 229 -7.70 -29.26 -15.22
C ALA A 229 -7.85 -30.76 -15.50
N PRO A 230 -6.79 -31.59 -15.55
CA PRO A 230 -6.91 -33.05 -15.64
C PRO A 230 -7.71 -33.68 -14.49
N ASN A 231 -7.50 -33.21 -13.26
CA ASN A 231 -8.21 -33.70 -12.07
C ASN A 231 -9.67 -33.23 -12.08
N VAL A 232 -9.93 -31.98 -12.49
CA VAL A 232 -11.30 -31.45 -12.65
C VAL A 232 -12.06 -32.17 -13.75
N LEU A 233 -11.43 -32.39 -14.91
CA LEU A 233 -12.05 -33.11 -16.03
C LEU A 233 -12.28 -34.58 -15.68
N GLY A 234 -11.34 -35.24 -14.99
CA GLY A 234 -11.53 -36.62 -14.52
C GLY A 234 -12.68 -36.75 -13.50
N VAL A 235 -12.79 -35.82 -12.55
CA VAL A 235 -13.94 -35.78 -11.61
C VAL A 235 -15.27 -35.54 -12.33
N LEU A 236 -15.28 -34.72 -13.39
CA LEU A 236 -16.48 -34.44 -14.18
C LEU A 236 -16.85 -35.61 -15.12
N GLU A 237 -15.86 -36.34 -15.62
CA GLU A 237 -16.04 -37.58 -16.38
C GLU A 237 -16.62 -38.68 -15.48
N ASP A 238 -16.08 -38.87 -14.27
CA ASP A 238 -16.63 -39.78 -13.25
C ASP A 238 -18.05 -39.39 -12.82
N ALA A 239 -18.41 -38.10 -12.92
CA ALA A 239 -19.76 -37.60 -12.68
C ALA A 239 -20.71 -37.80 -13.88
N GLY A 240 -20.25 -38.37 -14.99
CA GLY A 240 -21.04 -38.75 -16.16
C GLY A 240 -21.32 -37.60 -17.13
N MET A 241 -20.47 -36.57 -17.17
CA MET A 241 -20.58 -35.52 -18.20
C MET A 241 -20.13 -36.03 -19.57
N ASP A 242 -20.79 -35.57 -20.63
CA ASP A 242 -20.47 -35.93 -22.01
C ASP A 242 -19.14 -35.31 -22.48
N GLU A 243 -18.46 -36.03 -23.38
CA GLU A 243 -17.13 -35.70 -23.90
C GLU A 243 -17.09 -34.31 -24.59
N GLU A 244 -18.19 -33.88 -25.20
CA GLU A 244 -18.31 -32.58 -25.87
C GLU A 244 -18.37 -31.43 -24.85
N THR A 245 -19.11 -31.61 -23.75
CA THR A 245 -19.18 -30.67 -22.64
C THR A 245 -17.85 -30.59 -21.88
N LEU A 246 -17.19 -31.72 -21.64
CA LEU A 246 -15.84 -31.74 -21.04
C LEU A 246 -14.82 -30.99 -21.90
N ARG A 247 -14.89 -31.12 -23.22
CA ARG A 247 -14.02 -30.40 -24.16
C ARG A 247 -14.26 -28.89 -24.12
N LEU A 248 -15.52 -28.44 -24.06
CA LEU A 248 -15.87 -27.02 -23.92
C LEU A 248 -15.39 -26.45 -22.58
N ILE A 249 -15.54 -27.21 -21.49
CA ILE A 249 -15.06 -26.82 -20.16
C ILE A 249 -13.53 -26.75 -20.15
N GLY A 250 -12.84 -27.71 -20.77
CA GLY A 250 -11.39 -27.72 -20.97
C GLY A 250 -10.89 -26.45 -21.67
N GLN A 251 -11.57 -26.02 -22.73
CA GLN A 251 -11.26 -24.77 -23.44
C GLN A 251 -11.48 -23.52 -22.57
N LEU A 252 -12.52 -23.52 -21.72
CA LEU A 252 -12.82 -22.42 -20.79
C LEU A 252 -11.80 -22.30 -19.65
N ILE A 253 -11.26 -23.42 -19.17
CA ILE A 253 -10.23 -23.46 -18.11
C ILE A 253 -8.80 -23.33 -18.65
N GLY A 254 -8.63 -23.13 -19.96
CA GLY A 254 -7.34 -22.89 -20.60
C GLY A 254 -6.47 -24.13 -20.80
N HIS A 255 -7.09 -25.32 -20.83
CA HIS A 255 -6.43 -26.57 -21.18
C HIS A 255 -6.75 -26.89 -22.65
N SER A 256 -5.75 -26.72 -23.53
CA SER A 256 -5.82 -27.11 -24.94
C SER A 256 -5.46 -28.58 -25.12
#